data_AF-A0A822ZYC9-F1
#
_entry.id   AF-A0A822ZYC9-F1
#
_cell.length_a   1.000
_cell.length_b   1.000
_cell.length_c   1.000
_cell.angle_alpha   90.00
_cell.angle_beta   90.00
_cell.angle_gamma   90.00
#
_symmetry.space_group_name_H-M   'P 1'
#
loop_
_entity.id
_entity.type
_entity.pdbx_description
1 polymer ?
#
loop_
_entity_poly.entity_id
_entity_poly.type
_entity_poly.pdbx_seq_one_letter_code
_entity_poly.pdbx_strand_id
1 'polypeptide(L)'
;MDCSMPFPNRNVGMRGLLSCLNHGKERPEHNLAYPADPSDPRLIHWVKYPGNPILVPPPHIRDLDFRDPTTAWFGPDGHWRVAIGSKINDTGISLVYHTTNFTTYELLDGLLHAVPETGMWECVDFYPVSTTEKKGLNTSDNWPGVKHVLKASLDNTKIDYYALGTYYVENDTWIPDNEMADVGFGLRYDYGKYYASKTFYDQNKQRRVLWGWIGESDSEDDDIKKGWASVQSIPRVVLFDQKTRSNLLQWPVEEVENLRSNLKEFNKVVVGPGTVVPLDVGTATQLDISAEFEIDGKALKGATRDDIVGYNCVVGGGANYL
;
A
#
# COMPACT_ATOMS: atom_id res chain seq x y z
N MET A 1 15.96 0.64 2.63
CA MET A 1 16.11 -0.04 1.32
C MET A 1 14.73 -0.49 0.92
N ASP A 2 14.16 0.07 -0.14
CA ASP A 2 12.89 -0.40 -0.67
C ASP A 2 13.17 -1.45 -1.75
N CYS A 3 12.72 -2.67 -1.49
CA CYS A 3 12.93 -3.81 -2.39
C CYS A 3 11.57 -4.25 -2.92
N SER A 4 11.31 -4.02 -4.20
CA SER A 4 10.19 -4.64 -4.90
C SER A 4 10.64 -6.00 -5.42
N MET A 5 10.27 -7.06 -4.69
CA MET A 5 10.52 -8.43 -5.11
C MET A 5 9.45 -8.90 -6.12
N PRO A 6 9.81 -9.38 -7.32
CA PRO A 6 8.93 -10.14 -8.19
C PRO A 6 8.88 -11.62 -7.79
N PHE A 7 7.63 -12.04 -7.66
CA PHE A 7 6.95 -13.34 -7.78
C PHE A 7 7.69 -14.69 -7.79
N PRO A 8 7.00 -15.74 -7.28
CA PRO A 8 7.09 -17.09 -7.82
C PRO A 8 6.30 -17.19 -9.14
N ASN A 9 6.96 -17.13 -10.30
CA ASN A 9 6.36 -17.58 -11.56
C ASN A 9 7.24 -18.68 -12.18
N ARG A 10 6.64 -19.85 -12.47
CA ARG A 10 7.35 -21.10 -12.81
C ARG A 10 8.24 -21.03 -14.05
N ASN A 11 8.07 -20.00 -14.90
CA ASN A 11 8.75 -19.91 -16.20
C ASN A 11 9.89 -18.88 -16.27
N VAL A 12 10.11 -18.03 -15.25
CA VAL A 12 11.12 -16.95 -15.30
C VAL A 12 12.13 -16.96 -14.13
N GLY A 13 11.85 -17.75 -13.08
CA GLY A 13 12.64 -17.75 -11.84
C GLY A 13 12.40 -16.48 -11.01
N MET A 14 12.62 -16.55 -9.69
CA MET A 14 12.50 -15.36 -8.82
C MET A 14 13.62 -14.37 -9.15
N ARG A 15 13.29 -13.19 -9.67
CA ARG A 15 14.24 -12.14 -10.02
C ARG A 15 13.76 -10.80 -9.47
N GLY A 16 14.49 -10.24 -8.50
CA GLY A 16 14.24 -9.00 -7.75
C GLY A 16 14.75 -7.71 -8.41
N LEU A 17 13.90 -6.72 -8.65
CA LEU A 17 14.35 -5.33 -8.88
C LEU A 17 14.49 -4.64 -7.53
N LEU A 18 15.71 -4.33 -7.12
CA LEU A 18 16.00 -3.63 -5.87
C LEU A 18 16.35 -2.18 -6.19
N SER A 19 15.70 -1.22 -5.52
CA SER A 19 16.27 0.12 -5.44
C SER A 19 17.30 0.13 -4.32
N CYS A 20 18.57 0.36 -4.66
CA CYS A 20 19.61 0.51 -3.65
C CYS A 20 20.17 1.92 -3.75
N LEU A 21 20.05 2.68 -2.67
CA LEU A 21 20.92 3.82 -2.43
C LEU A 21 22.30 3.25 -2.06
N ASN A 22 23.26 3.34 -2.99
CA ASN A 22 24.65 2.98 -2.69
C ASN A 22 25.23 4.03 -1.72
N HIS A 23 25.69 3.60 -0.54
CA HIS A 23 26.45 4.47 0.36
C HIS A 23 27.66 5.06 -0.40
N GLY A 24 27.66 6.38 -0.59
CA GLY A 24 28.72 7.12 -1.28
C GLY A 24 28.38 7.62 -2.70
N LYS A 25 27.22 7.28 -3.26
CA LYS A 25 26.69 7.90 -4.49
C LYS A 25 25.42 8.67 -4.17
N GLU A 26 25.37 9.95 -4.54
CA GLU A 26 24.19 10.84 -4.40
C GLU A 26 23.06 10.52 -5.40
N ARG A 27 23.14 9.37 -6.09
CA ARG A 27 22.20 8.98 -7.16
C ARG A 27 21.55 7.63 -6.83
N PRO A 28 20.21 7.56 -6.68
CA PRO A 28 19.46 6.32 -6.72
C PRO A 28 19.73 5.58 -8.03
N GLU A 29 20.10 4.31 -7.92
CA GLU A 29 20.27 3.40 -9.05
C GLU A 29 19.42 2.15 -8.77
N HIS A 30 18.77 1.59 -9.80
CA HIS A 30 18.07 0.31 -9.64
C HIS A 30 18.97 -0.84 -10.05
N ASN A 31 18.97 -1.86 -9.21
CA ASN A 31 19.83 -3.03 -9.29
C ASN A 31 18.96 -4.28 -9.39
N LEU A 32 19.46 -5.29 -10.07
CA LEU A 32 18.88 -6.63 -10.10
C LEU A 32 19.58 -7.52 -9.07
N ALA A 33 18.81 -8.27 -8.30
CA ALA A 33 19.31 -9.40 -7.53
C ALA A 33 18.38 -10.61 -7.65
N TYR A 34 18.91 -11.80 -7.42
CA TYR A 34 18.16 -13.05 -7.50
C TYR A 34 18.68 -14.04 -6.47
N PRO A 35 17.86 -15.03 -6.02
CA PRO A 35 18.32 -16.03 -5.08
C PRO A 35 19.53 -16.78 -5.63
N ALA A 36 20.54 -16.99 -4.78
CA ALA A 36 21.71 -17.81 -5.11
C ALA A 36 21.31 -19.27 -5.34
N ASP A 37 20.32 -19.74 -4.57
CA ASP A 37 19.71 -21.06 -4.67
C ASP A 37 18.18 -20.92 -4.68
N PRO A 38 17.53 -20.98 -5.86
CA PRO A 38 16.07 -20.94 -5.96
C PRO A 38 15.35 -22.15 -5.36
N SER A 39 16.08 -23.22 -5.00
CA SER A 39 15.52 -24.41 -4.35
C SER A 39 15.51 -24.31 -2.82
N ASP A 40 16.25 -23.36 -2.24
CA ASP A 40 16.15 -23.06 -0.80
C ASP A 40 14.79 -22.41 -0.49
N PRO A 41 13.89 -23.08 0.24
CA PRO A 41 12.57 -22.53 0.55
C PRO A 41 12.63 -21.25 1.39
N ARG A 42 13.78 -20.95 2.02
CA ARG A 42 13.98 -19.74 2.84
C ARG A 42 14.65 -18.60 2.08
N LEU A 43 15.22 -18.87 0.89
CA LEU A 43 15.90 -17.90 0.04
C LEU A 43 16.91 -17.03 0.81
N ILE A 44 17.79 -17.66 1.61
CA ILE A 44 18.67 -16.93 2.54
C ILE A 44 19.74 -16.12 1.79
N HIS A 45 20.27 -16.66 0.71
CA HIS A 45 21.40 -16.06 -0.02
C HIS A 45 20.94 -15.48 -1.36
N TRP A 46 21.41 -14.27 -1.65
CA TRP A 46 21.09 -13.52 -2.87
C TRP A 46 22.36 -13.10 -3.60
N VAL A 47 22.31 -13.12 -4.92
CA VAL A 47 23.38 -12.68 -5.81
C VAL A 47 22.94 -11.38 -6.49
N LYS A 48 23.81 -10.36 -6.44
CA LYS A 48 23.62 -9.13 -7.24
C LYS A 48 24.05 -9.40 -8.67
N TYR A 49 23.25 -8.96 -9.63
CA TYR A 49 23.59 -9.06 -11.05
C TYR A 49 24.91 -8.31 -11.33
N PRO A 50 25.90 -8.94 -12.01
CA PRO A 50 27.20 -8.30 -12.28
C PRO A 50 27.11 -7.04 -13.16
N GLY A 51 26.06 -6.93 -13.99
CA GLY A 51 25.82 -5.76 -14.85
C GLY A 51 25.06 -4.62 -14.17
N ASN A 52 24.96 -4.62 -12.84
CA ASN A 52 24.35 -3.52 -12.10
C ASN A 52 25.16 -2.22 -12.21
N PRO A 53 24.50 -1.04 -12.21
CA PRO A 53 23.06 -0.84 -12.16
C PRO A 53 22.37 -1.11 -13.51
N ILE A 54 21.12 -1.57 -13.48
CA ILE A 54 20.33 -1.89 -14.69
C ILE A 54 19.44 -0.73 -15.16
N LEU A 55 19.15 0.23 -14.27
CA LEU A 55 18.40 1.45 -14.57
C LEU A 55 18.98 2.62 -13.78
N VAL A 56 19.02 3.78 -14.44
CA VAL A 56 19.44 5.07 -13.90
C VAL A 56 18.39 6.13 -14.25
N PRO A 57 18.35 7.27 -13.55
CA PRO A 57 17.40 8.33 -13.85
C PRO A 57 17.50 8.77 -15.32
N PRO A 58 16.38 8.86 -16.06
CA PRO A 58 16.40 9.38 -17.43
C PRO A 58 16.72 10.89 -17.44
N PRO A 59 17.19 11.47 -18.57
CA PRO A 59 17.79 12.82 -18.61
C PRO A 59 16.93 13.97 -18.07
N HIS A 60 15.60 13.82 -18.05
CA HIS A 60 14.65 14.84 -17.59
C HIS A 60 14.19 14.64 -16.14
N ILE A 61 14.66 13.58 -15.47
CA ILE A 61 14.34 13.26 -14.08
C ILE A 61 15.56 13.55 -13.22
N ARG A 62 15.33 14.24 -12.10
CA ARG A 62 16.42 14.57 -11.16
C ARG A 62 16.90 13.29 -10.49
N ASP A 63 18.19 13.28 -10.14
CA ASP A 63 18.82 12.12 -9.52
C ASP A 63 18.01 11.58 -8.34
N LEU A 64 17.65 12.45 -7.40
CA LEU A 64 16.90 12.08 -6.19
C LEU A 64 15.41 11.81 -6.42
N ASP A 65 14.87 11.89 -7.64
CA ASP A 65 13.44 11.74 -7.93
C ASP A 65 13.16 10.44 -8.72
N PHE A 66 13.99 9.41 -8.59
CA PHE A 66 13.84 8.14 -9.31
C PHE A 66 14.06 6.93 -8.39
N ARG A 67 12.98 6.37 -7.83
CA ARG A 67 13.07 5.27 -6.85
C ARG A 67 11.83 4.38 -6.82
N ASP A 68 11.95 3.27 -6.10
CA ASP A 68 10.86 2.36 -5.75
C ASP A 68 10.11 1.75 -6.95
N PRO A 69 10.75 0.84 -7.71
CA PRO A 69 10.08 0.19 -8.82
C PRO A 69 8.88 -0.62 -8.32
N THR A 70 7.83 -0.74 -9.11
CA THR A 70 6.70 -1.59 -8.78
C THR A 70 7.06 -3.07 -8.91
N THR A 71 6.18 -3.91 -8.41
CA THR A 71 6.06 -5.28 -8.90
C THR A 71 5.73 -5.26 -10.41
N ALA A 72 6.39 -6.11 -11.20
CA ALA A 72 6.20 -6.15 -12.66
C ALA A 72 4.87 -6.79 -13.08
N TRP A 73 4.34 -6.45 -14.26
CA TRP A 73 3.20 -7.15 -14.86
C TRP A 73 3.47 -7.51 -16.32
N PHE A 74 2.93 -8.63 -16.78
CA PHE A 74 3.16 -9.13 -18.14
C PHE A 74 2.03 -8.67 -19.07
N GLY A 75 2.40 -8.05 -20.19
CA GLY A 75 1.46 -7.64 -21.23
C GLY A 75 1.18 -8.76 -22.24
N PRO A 76 0.07 -8.67 -22.99
CA PRO A 76 -0.30 -9.63 -24.03
C PRO A 76 0.61 -9.56 -25.26
N ASP A 77 1.41 -8.51 -25.39
CA ASP A 77 2.43 -8.31 -26.43
C ASP A 77 3.74 -9.09 -26.16
N GLY A 78 3.85 -9.77 -25.01
CA GLY A 78 5.02 -10.55 -24.64
C GLY A 78 6.10 -9.76 -23.88
N HIS A 79 5.81 -8.53 -23.46
CA HIS A 79 6.74 -7.70 -22.69
C HIS A 79 6.29 -7.54 -21.23
N TRP A 80 7.25 -7.51 -20.31
CA TRP A 80 7.01 -7.11 -18.91
C TRP A 80 7.04 -5.59 -18.79
N ARG A 81 6.16 -5.05 -17.96
CA ARG A 81 6.14 -3.66 -17.52
C ARG A 81 6.62 -3.54 -16.08
N VAL A 82 7.32 -2.46 -15.79
CA VAL A 82 7.62 -2.00 -14.44
C VAL A 82 7.33 -0.51 -14.39
N ALA A 83 6.61 -0.06 -13.37
CA ALA A 83 6.41 1.36 -13.11
C ALA A 83 7.43 1.88 -12.10
N ILE A 84 7.81 3.15 -12.21
CA ILE A 84 8.72 3.82 -11.27
C ILE A 84 8.15 5.20 -10.95
N GLY A 85 7.97 5.47 -9.67
CA GLY A 85 7.50 6.76 -9.18
C GLY A 85 8.55 7.85 -9.36
N SER A 86 8.10 9.04 -9.74
CA SER A 86 8.94 10.21 -9.96
C SER A 86 8.14 11.51 -9.85
N LYS A 87 8.75 12.64 -10.23
CA LYS A 87 8.07 13.92 -10.47
C LYS A 87 8.73 14.73 -11.57
N ILE A 88 7.94 15.59 -12.21
CA ILE A 88 8.41 16.68 -13.06
C ILE A 88 7.88 17.98 -12.46
N ASN A 89 8.79 18.85 -12.01
CA ASN A 89 8.46 20.00 -11.17
C ASN A 89 7.73 19.56 -9.90
N ASP A 90 6.45 19.93 -9.74
CA ASP A 90 5.60 19.52 -8.62
C ASP A 90 4.49 18.53 -9.03
N THR A 91 4.53 18.07 -10.28
CA THR A 91 3.63 17.03 -10.79
C THR A 91 4.23 15.66 -10.51
N GLY A 92 3.57 14.89 -9.66
CA GLY A 92 3.93 13.48 -9.43
C GLY A 92 3.57 12.63 -10.65
N ILE A 93 4.46 11.71 -11.00
CA ILE A 93 4.33 10.89 -12.20
C ILE A 93 4.69 9.43 -11.94
N SER A 94 4.19 8.55 -12.80
CA SER A 94 4.63 7.16 -12.88
C SER A 94 5.19 6.86 -14.26
N LEU A 95 6.51 6.69 -14.35
CA LEU A 95 7.20 6.22 -15.55
C LEU A 95 6.87 4.74 -15.78
N VAL A 96 6.91 4.27 -17.04
CA VAL A 96 6.76 2.85 -17.39
C VAL A 96 7.95 2.39 -18.21
N TYR A 97 8.49 1.23 -17.85
CA TYR A 97 9.57 0.58 -18.57
C TYR A 97 9.15 -0.80 -19.08
N HIS A 98 9.54 -1.12 -20.31
CA HIS A 98 9.41 -2.45 -20.90
C HIS A 98 10.68 -3.27 -20.76
N THR A 99 10.52 -4.58 -20.53
CA THR A 99 11.62 -5.55 -20.57
C THR A 99 11.14 -6.93 -21.00
N THR A 100 12.02 -7.71 -21.63
CA THR A 100 11.78 -9.13 -21.92
C THR A 100 12.67 -10.05 -21.09
N ASN A 101 13.69 -9.50 -20.41
CA ASN A 101 14.75 -10.28 -19.77
C ASN A 101 15.12 -9.82 -18.35
N PHE A 102 14.53 -8.71 -17.87
CA PHE A 102 14.80 -8.07 -16.58
C PHE A 102 16.23 -7.53 -16.38
N THR A 103 17.04 -7.50 -17.44
CA THR A 103 18.41 -6.92 -17.41
C THR A 103 18.54 -5.69 -18.29
N THR A 104 17.61 -5.51 -19.24
CA THR A 104 17.57 -4.37 -20.17
C THR A 104 16.15 -3.83 -20.16
N TYR A 105 16.04 -2.51 -20.03
CA TYR A 105 14.76 -1.81 -19.92
C TYR A 105 14.69 -0.69 -20.95
N GLU A 106 13.53 -0.57 -21.58
CA GLU A 106 13.20 0.52 -22.49
C GLU A 106 12.20 1.44 -21.79
N LEU A 107 12.53 2.71 -21.64
CA LEU A 107 11.59 3.72 -21.14
C LEU A 107 10.56 4.01 -22.23
N LEU A 108 9.28 3.98 -21.89
CA LEU A 108 8.22 4.44 -22.79
C LEU A 108 8.15 5.97 -22.82
N ASP A 109 7.83 6.53 -23.99
CA ASP A 109 7.65 7.99 -24.17
C ASP A 109 6.49 8.55 -23.33
N GLY A 110 5.50 7.71 -23.01
CA GLY A 110 4.33 8.06 -22.19
C GLY A 110 4.52 7.82 -20.70
N LEU A 111 3.51 8.23 -19.92
CA LEU A 111 3.41 7.97 -18.49
C LEU A 111 2.25 7.02 -18.24
N LEU A 112 2.36 6.19 -17.19
CA LEU A 112 1.20 5.45 -16.71
C LEU A 112 0.13 6.43 -16.25
N HIS A 113 0.54 7.43 -15.46
CA HIS A 113 -0.31 8.50 -14.97
C HIS A 113 0.52 9.69 -14.45
N ALA A 114 -0.12 10.85 -14.32
CA ALA A 114 0.46 12.07 -13.75
C ALA A 114 -0.59 12.91 -13.04
N VAL A 115 -0.26 13.45 -11.87
CA VAL A 115 -1.17 14.33 -11.10
C VAL A 115 -0.42 15.58 -10.62
N PRO A 116 -0.84 16.80 -11.04
CA PRO A 116 -0.24 18.05 -10.59
C PRO A 116 -0.33 18.25 -9.07
N GLU A 117 0.59 19.02 -8.50
CA GLU A 117 0.57 19.46 -7.09
C GLU A 117 0.62 18.32 -6.06
N THR A 118 1.17 17.16 -6.45
CA THR A 118 1.33 16.00 -5.55
C THR A 118 2.79 15.76 -5.14
N GLY A 119 3.74 16.42 -5.80
CA GLY A 119 5.17 16.28 -5.53
C GLY A 119 5.72 14.90 -5.90
N MET A 120 6.68 14.41 -5.12
CA MET A 120 7.36 13.14 -5.43
C MET A 120 6.47 11.94 -5.08
N TRP A 121 6.26 11.05 -6.05
CA TRP A 121 5.62 9.77 -5.84
C TRP A 121 6.65 8.71 -5.44
N GLU A 122 6.63 8.32 -4.17
CA GLU A 122 7.36 7.16 -3.64
C GLU A 122 6.50 5.91 -3.74
N CYS A 123 7.13 4.74 -3.68
CA CYS A 123 6.45 3.44 -3.49
C CYS A 123 5.16 3.28 -4.31
N VAL A 124 5.24 3.58 -5.61
CA VAL A 124 4.12 3.34 -6.52
C VAL A 124 3.74 1.86 -6.43
N ASP A 125 2.45 1.57 -6.46
CA ASP A 125 1.94 0.21 -6.59
C ASP A 125 0.81 0.21 -7.62
N PHE A 126 0.81 -0.82 -8.47
CA PHE A 126 -0.13 -0.92 -9.58
C PHE A 126 -0.60 -2.36 -9.72
N TYR A 127 -1.90 -2.58 -9.54
CA TYR A 127 -2.43 -3.93 -9.52
C TYR A 127 -3.92 -4.02 -9.86
N PRO A 128 -4.37 -5.17 -10.38
CA PRO A 128 -5.77 -5.41 -10.70
C PRO A 128 -6.59 -5.84 -9.48
N VAL A 129 -7.88 -5.52 -9.52
CA VAL A 129 -8.93 -5.98 -8.60
C VAL A 129 -10.14 -6.48 -9.38
N SER A 130 -10.74 -7.58 -8.90
CA SER A 130 -11.95 -8.13 -9.51
C SER A 130 -13.18 -7.34 -9.09
N THR A 131 -14.02 -6.96 -10.05
CA THR A 131 -15.31 -6.31 -9.77
C THR A 131 -16.44 -7.32 -9.56
N THR A 132 -16.18 -8.61 -9.81
CA THR A 132 -17.19 -9.69 -9.75
C THR A 132 -16.86 -10.74 -8.69
N GLU A 133 -15.58 -10.97 -8.40
CA GLU A 133 -15.13 -11.98 -7.44
C GLU A 133 -14.57 -11.36 -6.16
N LYS A 134 -14.78 -12.05 -5.03
CA LYS A 134 -14.19 -11.68 -3.73
C LYS A 134 -12.82 -12.34 -3.53
N LYS A 135 -11.93 -12.16 -4.50
CA LYS A 135 -10.58 -12.74 -4.53
C LYS A 135 -9.57 -11.70 -5.01
N GLY A 136 -8.32 -11.90 -4.64
CA GLY A 136 -7.20 -11.18 -5.23
C GLY A 136 -6.92 -11.68 -6.64
N LEU A 137 -6.33 -10.82 -7.45
CA LEU A 137 -5.90 -11.13 -8.81
C LEU A 137 -4.37 -11.09 -8.91
N ASN A 138 -3.82 -11.92 -9.80
CA ASN A 138 -2.41 -11.85 -10.19
C ASN A 138 -2.16 -10.47 -10.82
N THR A 139 -0.97 -9.89 -10.65
CA THR A 139 -0.70 -8.54 -11.14
C THR A 139 -0.79 -8.40 -12.66
N SER A 140 -0.68 -9.50 -13.43
CA SER A 140 -0.83 -9.49 -14.90
C SER A 140 -2.27 -9.71 -15.38
N ASP A 141 -3.22 -9.85 -14.47
CA ASP A 141 -4.62 -10.12 -14.79
C ASP A 141 -5.30 -8.87 -15.39
N ASN A 142 -5.73 -8.95 -16.65
CA ASN A 142 -6.48 -7.88 -17.30
C ASN A 142 -7.54 -8.44 -18.27
N TRP A 143 -8.82 -8.39 -17.88
CA TRP A 143 -9.96 -8.87 -18.67
C TRP A 143 -11.25 -8.11 -18.30
N PRO A 144 -12.37 -8.28 -19.04
CA PRO A 144 -13.63 -7.65 -18.69
C PRO A 144 -14.09 -7.95 -17.26
N GLY A 145 -14.36 -6.91 -16.47
CA GLY A 145 -14.70 -7.05 -15.06
C GLY A 145 -13.52 -6.89 -14.11
N VAL A 146 -12.34 -6.49 -14.61
CA VAL A 146 -11.20 -6.04 -13.81
C VAL A 146 -11.14 -4.51 -13.79
N LYS A 147 -10.79 -3.94 -12.63
CA LYS A 147 -10.32 -2.57 -12.49
C LYS A 147 -8.88 -2.58 -12.01
N HIS A 148 -8.17 -1.47 -12.20
CA HIS A 148 -6.80 -1.31 -11.73
C HIS A 148 -6.73 -0.26 -10.64
N VAL A 149 -5.98 -0.57 -9.60
CA VAL A 149 -5.62 0.36 -8.52
C VAL A 149 -4.27 0.94 -8.86
N LEU A 150 -4.19 2.27 -8.87
CA LEU A 150 -2.92 2.99 -8.83
C LEU A 150 -2.78 3.61 -7.45
N LYS A 151 -1.64 3.36 -6.80
CA LYS A 151 -1.29 3.91 -5.51
C LYS A 151 0.07 4.59 -5.56
N ALA A 152 0.22 5.70 -4.84
CA ALA A 152 1.51 6.32 -4.56
C ALA A 152 1.60 6.74 -3.08
N SER A 153 2.82 6.70 -2.54
CA SER A 153 3.19 7.32 -1.27
C SER A 153 3.70 8.71 -1.56
N LEU A 154 3.00 9.76 -1.09
CA LEU A 154 3.43 11.13 -1.37
C LEU A 154 4.52 11.57 -0.41
N ASP A 155 5.72 11.86 -0.93
CA ASP A 155 6.91 12.22 -0.12
C ASP A 155 6.64 13.43 0.79
N ASN A 156 5.95 14.44 0.24
CA ASN A 156 5.68 15.72 0.91
C ASN A 156 4.76 15.59 2.13
N THR A 157 3.78 14.68 2.08
CA THR A 157 2.74 14.57 3.12
C THR A 157 2.90 13.34 4.01
N LYS A 158 3.72 12.38 3.60
CA LYS A 158 3.86 11.07 4.25
C LYS A 158 2.52 10.31 4.36
N ILE A 159 1.71 10.40 3.31
CA ILE A 159 0.41 9.74 3.19
C ILE A 159 0.37 8.88 1.92
N ASP A 160 -0.24 7.70 2.04
CA ASP A 160 -0.53 6.82 0.92
C ASP A 160 -1.92 7.08 0.35
N TYR A 161 -1.98 7.45 -0.93
CA TYR A 161 -3.22 7.61 -1.69
C TYR A 161 -3.35 6.55 -2.76
N TYR A 162 -4.58 6.08 -2.97
CA TYR A 162 -4.91 5.23 -4.10
C TYR A 162 -6.14 5.77 -4.83
N ALA A 163 -6.25 5.42 -6.11
CA ALA A 163 -7.44 5.64 -6.91
C ALA A 163 -7.76 4.38 -7.72
N LEU A 164 -9.05 4.24 -8.06
CA LEU A 164 -9.56 3.17 -8.91
C LEU A 164 -9.68 3.69 -10.33
N GLY A 165 -9.37 2.86 -11.30
CA GLY A 165 -9.41 3.26 -12.70
C GLY A 165 -9.31 2.09 -13.67
N THR A 166 -9.11 2.44 -14.93
CA THR A 166 -8.99 1.49 -16.04
C THR A 166 -7.62 1.61 -16.67
N TYR A 167 -6.96 0.48 -16.85
CA TYR A 167 -5.67 0.38 -17.52
C TYR A 167 -5.87 -0.01 -18.98
N TYR A 168 -5.26 0.76 -19.89
CA TYR A 168 -5.28 0.56 -21.32
C TYR A 168 -3.91 0.03 -21.75
N VAL A 169 -3.89 -1.23 -22.15
CA VAL A 169 -2.67 -1.96 -22.50
C VAL A 169 -2.09 -1.48 -23.83
N GLU A 170 -2.93 -0.92 -24.70
CA GLU A 170 -2.57 -0.47 -26.04
C GLU A 170 -1.57 0.69 -26.04
N ASN A 171 -1.59 1.50 -24.97
CA ASN A 171 -0.74 2.68 -24.82
C ASN A 171 -0.10 2.79 -23.42
N ASP A 172 -0.23 1.75 -22.59
CA ASP A 172 0.29 1.67 -21.24
C ASP A 172 -0.15 2.84 -20.32
N THR A 173 -1.38 3.35 -20.51
CA THR A 173 -1.96 4.43 -19.69
C THR A 173 -3.01 3.93 -18.71
N TRP A 174 -3.16 4.61 -17.58
CA TRP A 174 -4.23 4.39 -16.63
C TRP A 174 -5.08 5.65 -16.48
N ILE A 175 -6.40 5.49 -16.46
CA ILE A 175 -7.35 6.60 -16.33
C ILE A 175 -8.17 6.39 -15.05
N PRO A 176 -8.22 7.38 -14.13
CA PRO A 176 -9.02 7.29 -12.92
C PRO A 176 -10.51 7.23 -13.24
N ASP A 177 -11.27 6.50 -12.43
CA ASP A 177 -12.74 6.50 -12.49
C ASP A 177 -13.34 7.86 -12.06
N ASN A 178 -12.60 8.62 -11.24
CA ASN A 178 -12.98 9.94 -10.75
C ASN A 178 -11.76 10.85 -10.63
N GLU A 179 -11.61 11.78 -11.56
CA GLU A 179 -10.50 12.75 -11.60
C GLU A 179 -10.45 13.67 -10.36
N MET A 180 -11.59 13.92 -9.69
CA MET A 180 -11.61 14.73 -8.46
C MET A 180 -11.08 13.97 -7.23
N ALA A 181 -10.99 12.64 -7.30
CA ALA A 181 -10.52 11.76 -6.23
C ALA A 181 -9.34 10.91 -6.72
N ASP A 182 -8.49 11.51 -7.54
CA ASP A 182 -7.28 10.88 -8.09
C ASP A 182 -6.21 10.66 -7.02
N VAL A 183 -5.12 10.00 -7.40
CA VAL A 183 -3.95 9.75 -6.56
C VAL A 183 -3.42 11.08 -6.02
N GLY A 184 -3.53 11.25 -4.70
CA GLY A 184 -3.09 12.44 -3.96
C GLY A 184 -4.22 13.28 -3.37
N PHE A 185 -5.45 13.18 -3.90
CA PHE A 185 -6.59 14.00 -3.48
C PHE A 185 -7.82 13.20 -3.02
N GLY A 186 -7.84 11.89 -3.29
CA GLY A 186 -8.97 11.02 -2.97
C GLY A 186 -8.74 10.09 -1.78
N LEU A 187 -8.84 8.80 -2.07
CA LEU A 187 -8.90 7.74 -1.06
C LEU A 187 -7.52 7.38 -0.54
N ARG A 188 -7.49 6.95 0.73
CA ARG A 188 -6.29 6.45 1.41
C ARG A 188 -6.55 5.03 1.87
N TYR A 189 -5.51 4.20 1.96
CA TYR A 189 -5.64 2.91 2.62
C TYR A 189 -5.92 3.07 4.11
N ASP A 190 -5.28 4.05 4.73
CA ASP A 190 -5.42 4.31 6.16
C ASP A 190 -5.40 5.83 6.38
N TYR A 191 -6.19 6.30 7.34
CA TYR A 191 -6.31 7.72 7.66
C TYR A 191 -5.46 8.11 8.89
N GLY A 192 -4.77 7.15 9.51
CA GLY A 192 -3.80 7.35 10.58
C GLY A 192 -2.34 7.35 10.07
N LYS A 193 -1.43 6.81 10.89
CA LYS A 193 -0.02 6.63 10.53
C LYS A 193 0.17 5.34 9.76
N TYR A 194 0.36 5.47 8.45
CA TYR A 194 0.53 4.35 7.54
C TYR A 194 1.20 4.84 6.25
N TYR A 195 2.34 4.28 5.91
CA TYR A 195 3.13 4.76 4.78
C TYR A 195 3.89 3.65 4.06
N ALA A 196 4.43 3.97 2.88
CA ALA A 196 5.26 3.09 2.06
C ALA A 196 4.60 1.71 1.82
N SER A 197 3.28 1.70 1.65
CA SER A 197 2.54 0.45 1.53
C SER A 197 2.79 -0.25 0.20
N LYS A 198 2.76 -1.59 0.24
CA LYS A 198 3.01 -2.43 -0.93
C LYS A 198 2.17 -3.70 -0.87
N THR A 199 1.63 -4.10 -2.01
CA THR A 199 0.85 -5.32 -2.13
C THR A 199 1.62 -6.45 -2.81
N PHE A 200 1.22 -7.69 -2.50
CA PHE A 200 1.56 -8.85 -3.32
C PHE A 200 0.36 -9.76 -3.46
N TYR A 201 0.37 -10.59 -4.50
CA TYR A 201 -0.63 -11.63 -4.71
C TYR A 201 -0.19 -12.94 -4.04
N ASP A 202 -0.99 -13.43 -3.11
CA ASP A 202 -0.86 -14.76 -2.51
C ASP A 202 -1.67 -15.75 -3.36
N GLN A 203 -0.97 -16.50 -4.22
CA GLN A 203 -1.59 -17.49 -5.09
C GLN A 203 -2.16 -18.70 -4.34
N ASN A 204 -1.71 -18.99 -3.13
CA ASN A 204 -2.16 -20.16 -2.37
C ASN A 204 -3.57 -19.95 -1.81
N LYS A 205 -3.85 -18.72 -1.34
CA LYS A 205 -5.19 -18.32 -0.85
C LYS A 205 -5.96 -17.42 -1.82
N GLN A 206 -5.41 -17.18 -3.02
CA GLN A 206 -6.00 -16.34 -4.06
C GLN A 206 -6.45 -14.96 -3.55
N ARG A 207 -5.56 -14.27 -2.83
CA ARG A 207 -5.85 -12.98 -2.18
C ARG A 207 -4.72 -11.99 -2.41
N ARG A 208 -5.04 -10.70 -2.40
CA ARG A 208 -4.03 -9.64 -2.42
C ARG A 208 -3.79 -9.20 -0.99
N VAL A 209 -2.54 -9.23 -0.56
CA VAL A 209 -2.12 -8.88 0.79
C VAL A 209 -1.37 -7.55 0.73
N LEU A 210 -1.76 -6.61 1.57
CA LEU A 210 -1.17 -5.29 1.73
C LEU A 210 -0.34 -5.25 3.01
N TRP A 211 0.88 -4.77 2.87
CA TRP A 211 1.76 -4.37 3.97
C TRP A 211 1.87 -2.85 4.01
N GLY A 212 2.17 -2.31 5.19
CA GLY A 212 2.42 -0.89 5.37
C GLY A 212 3.21 -0.62 6.64
N TRP A 213 4.15 0.31 6.52
CA TRP A 213 5.03 0.76 7.58
C TRP A 213 4.30 1.78 8.46
N ILE A 214 4.42 1.61 9.78
CA ILE A 214 3.90 2.52 10.78
C ILE A 214 5.10 3.16 11.48
N GLY A 215 5.35 4.43 11.16
CA GLY A 215 6.39 5.22 11.82
C GLY A 215 6.04 5.55 13.27
N GLU A 216 7.08 5.82 14.06
CA GLU A 216 6.97 6.15 15.48
C GLU A 216 6.22 7.47 15.71
N SER A 217 5.63 7.60 16.90
CA SER A 217 4.90 8.80 17.35
C SER A 217 5.47 9.45 18.59
N ASP A 218 6.49 8.83 19.19
CA ASP A 218 7.32 9.43 20.21
C ASP A 218 8.50 10.19 19.57
N SER A 219 9.50 10.54 20.38
CA SER A 219 10.65 11.32 19.92
C SER A 219 11.78 10.42 19.42
N GLU A 220 12.63 10.97 18.55
CA GLU A 220 13.86 10.29 18.10
C GLU A 220 14.79 9.93 19.29
N ASP A 221 14.81 10.76 20.34
CA ASP A 221 15.54 10.45 21.57
C ASP A 221 14.99 9.18 22.25
N ASP A 222 13.68 8.95 22.17
CA ASP A 222 13.05 7.74 22.72
C ASP A 222 13.33 6.51 21.85
N ASP A 223 13.39 6.67 20.53
CA ASP A 223 13.87 5.64 19.60
C ASP A 223 15.29 5.17 19.96
N ILE A 224 16.19 6.13 20.21
CA ILE A 224 17.57 5.84 20.61
C ILE A 224 17.60 5.13 21.97
N LYS A 225 16.80 5.59 22.95
CA LYS A 225 16.75 4.98 24.29
C LYS A 225 16.17 3.57 24.27
N LYS A 226 15.09 3.32 23.52
CA LYS A 226 14.43 2.00 23.43
C LYS A 226 15.17 1.04 22.50
N GLY A 227 16.02 1.56 21.61
CA GLY A 227 16.93 0.79 20.76
C GLY A 227 16.30 0.20 19.50
N TRP A 228 15.08 0.60 19.16
CA TRP A 228 14.35 0.21 17.96
C TRP A 228 13.36 1.30 17.57
N ALA A 229 12.91 1.31 16.32
CA ALA A 229 11.90 2.25 15.84
C ALA A 229 11.03 1.60 14.76
N SER A 230 9.76 1.98 14.76
CA SER A 230 8.69 1.61 13.85
C SER A 230 8.23 0.16 13.95
N VAL A 231 7.04 -0.08 13.41
CA VAL A 231 6.49 -1.42 13.23
C VAL A 231 5.90 -1.59 11.83
N GLN A 232 5.64 -2.84 11.44
CA GLN A 232 4.75 -3.13 10.32
C GLN A 232 3.33 -3.31 10.83
N SER A 233 2.36 -2.83 10.08
CA SER A 233 0.95 -3.18 10.28
C SER A 233 0.73 -4.69 10.17
N ILE A 234 -0.31 -5.20 10.84
CA ILE A 234 -0.81 -6.56 10.56
C ILE A 234 -1.26 -6.59 9.09
N PRO A 235 -0.79 -7.57 8.28
CA PRO A 235 -1.12 -7.60 6.86
C PRO A 235 -2.62 -7.65 6.62
N ARG A 236 -3.09 -6.95 5.58
CA ARG A 236 -4.51 -6.80 5.26
C ARG A 236 -4.83 -7.41 3.90
N VAL A 237 -5.93 -8.15 3.79
CA VAL A 237 -6.51 -8.51 2.50
C VAL A 237 -7.16 -7.27 1.89
N VAL A 238 -6.95 -7.04 0.60
CA VAL A 238 -7.55 -5.92 -0.15
C VAL A 238 -8.50 -6.46 -1.22
N LEU A 239 -9.72 -5.94 -1.25
CA LEU A 239 -10.76 -6.28 -2.23
C LEU A 239 -11.46 -5.03 -2.76
N PHE A 240 -12.02 -5.11 -3.96
CA PHE A 240 -12.93 -4.08 -4.45
C PHE A 240 -14.26 -4.14 -3.71
N ASP A 241 -14.77 -2.99 -3.27
CA ASP A 241 -16.10 -2.90 -2.66
C ASP A 241 -17.18 -3.00 -3.75
N GLN A 242 -17.77 -4.19 -3.89
CA GLN A 242 -18.83 -4.44 -4.87
C GLN A 242 -20.13 -3.67 -4.54
N LYS A 243 -20.33 -3.22 -3.30
CA LYS A 243 -21.54 -2.52 -2.89
C LYS A 243 -21.48 -1.05 -3.28
N THR A 244 -20.42 -0.35 -2.88
CA THR A 244 -20.25 1.09 -3.18
C THR A 244 -19.66 1.32 -4.57
N ARG A 245 -18.87 0.35 -5.06
CA ARG A 245 -18.13 0.39 -6.32
C ARG A 245 -17.14 1.55 -6.46
N SER A 246 -16.81 2.21 -5.34
CA SER A 246 -15.99 3.42 -5.32
C SER A 246 -14.78 3.34 -4.41
N ASN A 247 -14.63 2.27 -3.62
CA ASN A 247 -13.51 2.10 -2.70
C ASN A 247 -13.02 0.65 -2.62
N LEU A 248 -11.92 0.47 -1.91
CA LEU A 248 -11.42 -0.83 -1.52
C LEU A 248 -11.90 -1.16 -0.11
N LEU A 249 -12.05 -2.46 0.16
CA LEU A 249 -12.22 -3.01 1.49
C LEU A 249 -10.90 -3.60 1.94
N GLN A 250 -10.56 -3.36 3.20
CA GLN A 250 -9.41 -3.93 3.87
C GLN A 250 -9.88 -4.73 5.09
N TRP A 251 -9.26 -5.88 5.31
CA TRP A 251 -9.48 -6.68 6.52
C TRP A 251 -8.19 -7.37 6.93
N PRO A 252 -7.83 -7.46 8.23
CA PRO A 252 -6.70 -8.26 8.66
C PRO A 252 -6.75 -9.67 8.09
N VAL A 253 -5.59 -10.23 7.72
CA VAL A 253 -5.52 -11.62 7.25
C VAL A 253 -6.06 -12.58 8.30
N GLU A 254 -6.84 -13.58 7.89
CA GLU A 254 -7.49 -14.55 8.79
C GLU A 254 -6.51 -15.29 9.72
N GLU A 255 -5.23 -15.36 9.37
CA GLU A 255 -4.20 -15.97 10.21
C GLU A 255 -4.03 -15.27 11.57
N VAL A 256 -4.35 -13.97 11.66
CA VAL A 256 -4.31 -13.23 12.92
C VAL A 256 -5.28 -13.81 13.95
N GLU A 257 -6.37 -14.44 13.49
CA GLU A 257 -7.39 -15.02 14.36
C GLU A 257 -6.85 -16.20 15.19
N ASN A 258 -5.77 -16.84 14.73
CA ASN A 258 -5.10 -17.91 15.48
C ASN A 258 -4.41 -17.40 16.76
N LEU A 259 -4.23 -16.09 16.91
CA LEU A 259 -3.69 -15.47 18.12
C LEU A 259 -4.77 -15.21 19.18
N ARG A 260 -6.05 -15.31 18.82
CA ARG A 260 -7.17 -15.06 19.74
C ARG A 260 -7.18 -16.11 20.85
N SER A 261 -7.37 -15.63 22.07
CA SER A 261 -7.59 -16.47 23.25
C SER A 261 -8.61 -15.78 24.16
N ASN A 262 -9.26 -16.55 25.04
CA ASN A 262 -10.14 -16.02 26.09
C ASN A 262 -11.21 -15.03 25.60
N LEU A 263 -12.20 -15.53 24.85
CA LEU A 263 -13.32 -14.72 24.37
C LEU A 263 -14.20 -14.23 25.54
N LYS A 264 -14.49 -12.92 25.55
CA LYS A 264 -15.49 -12.31 26.44
C LYS A 264 -16.48 -11.50 25.61
N GLU A 265 -17.76 -11.80 25.78
CA GLU A 265 -18.85 -11.15 25.05
C GLU A 265 -19.68 -10.27 25.99
N PHE A 266 -20.03 -9.07 25.53
CA PHE A 266 -20.90 -8.15 26.23
C PHE A 266 -22.13 -7.87 25.37
N ASN A 267 -23.27 -8.40 25.78
CA ASN A 267 -24.49 -8.37 24.98
C ASN A 267 -25.42 -7.25 25.46
N LYS A 268 -25.93 -6.44 24.51
CA LYS A 268 -26.94 -5.39 24.74
C LYS A 268 -26.54 -4.40 25.84
N VAL A 269 -25.28 -3.99 25.83
CA VAL A 269 -24.79 -2.93 26.72
C VAL A 269 -25.43 -1.61 26.35
N VAL A 270 -26.17 -1.01 27.27
CA VAL A 270 -26.79 0.31 27.06
C VAL A 270 -25.77 1.39 27.37
N VAL A 271 -25.42 2.19 26.37
CA VAL A 271 -24.57 3.37 26.51
C VAL A 271 -25.46 4.61 26.45
N GLY A 272 -25.60 5.30 27.58
CA GLY A 272 -26.38 6.52 27.67
C GLY A 272 -25.62 7.75 27.14
N PRO A 273 -26.32 8.84 26.78
CA PRO A 273 -25.68 10.10 26.42
C PRO A 273 -24.70 10.58 27.51
N GLY A 274 -23.45 10.86 27.12
CA GLY A 274 -22.42 11.35 28.04
C GLY A 274 -21.94 10.33 29.08
N THR A 275 -22.28 9.05 28.93
CA THR A 275 -21.86 8.00 29.88
C THR A 275 -20.61 7.24 29.40
N VAL A 276 -19.85 6.71 30.35
CA VAL A 276 -18.79 5.72 30.12
C VAL A 276 -19.20 4.42 30.79
N VAL A 277 -19.18 3.32 30.05
CA VAL A 277 -19.47 1.98 30.58
C VAL A 277 -18.17 1.18 30.63
N PRO A 278 -17.63 0.86 31.83
CA PRO A 278 -16.43 0.05 31.94
C PRO A 278 -16.72 -1.40 31.52
N LEU A 279 -15.86 -1.95 30.66
CA LEU A 279 -15.88 -3.36 30.28
C LEU A 279 -14.67 -4.04 30.91
N ASP A 280 -14.92 -4.91 31.88
CA ASP A 280 -13.85 -5.68 32.51
C ASP A 280 -13.37 -6.78 31.55
N VAL A 281 -12.17 -6.66 31.00
CA VAL A 281 -11.55 -7.67 30.12
C VAL A 281 -10.24 -8.22 30.72
N GLY A 282 -9.94 -7.88 31.98
CA GLY A 282 -8.63 -8.15 32.57
C GLY A 282 -7.54 -7.26 31.97
N THR A 283 -6.42 -7.86 31.54
CA THR A 283 -5.30 -7.12 30.92
C THR A 283 -5.69 -6.67 29.52
N ALA A 284 -5.56 -5.36 29.22
CA ALA A 284 -6.12 -4.75 28.01
C ALA A 284 -5.08 -4.20 27.02
N THR A 285 -3.86 -4.75 27.00
CA THR A 285 -2.75 -4.27 26.16
C THR A 285 -2.57 -5.05 24.84
N GLN A 286 -3.23 -6.20 24.69
CA GLN A 286 -3.21 -7.04 23.49
C GLN A 286 -4.59 -7.67 23.30
N LEU A 287 -5.44 -7.04 22.49
CA LEU A 287 -6.83 -7.44 22.29
C LEU A 287 -7.18 -7.42 20.80
N ASP A 288 -8.15 -8.25 20.43
CA ASP A 288 -8.94 -8.12 19.21
C ASP A 288 -10.39 -7.83 19.61
N ILE A 289 -10.91 -6.67 19.21
CA ILE A 289 -12.22 -6.16 19.66
C ILE A 289 -13.10 -5.93 18.44
N SER A 290 -14.25 -6.60 18.42
CA SER A 290 -15.34 -6.31 17.49
C SER A 290 -16.53 -5.77 18.26
N ALA A 291 -17.17 -4.74 17.73
CA ALA A 291 -18.33 -4.10 18.33
C ALA A 291 -19.36 -3.74 17.27
N GLU A 292 -20.64 -3.95 17.59
CA GLU A 292 -21.78 -3.54 16.77
C GLU A 292 -22.64 -2.58 17.59
N PHE A 293 -23.04 -1.47 16.97
CA PHE A 293 -23.83 -0.43 17.61
C PHE A 293 -25.18 -0.30 16.93
N GLU A 294 -26.25 -0.42 17.71
CA GLU A 294 -27.61 -0.09 17.29
C GLU A 294 -27.96 1.31 17.80
N ILE A 295 -28.41 2.19 16.89
CA ILE A 295 -28.77 3.57 17.22
C ILE A 295 -30.29 3.71 17.12
N ASP A 296 -30.91 4.35 18.12
CA ASP A 296 -32.32 4.72 18.04
C ASP A 296 -32.55 5.71 16.88
N GLY A 297 -33.30 5.27 15.87
CA GLY A 297 -33.62 6.06 14.69
C GLY A 297 -34.37 7.37 14.98
N LYS A 298 -35.03 7.51 16.14
CA LYS A 298 -35.60 8.80 16.59
C LYS A 298 -34.53 9.77 17.06
N ALA A 299 -33.52 9.28 17.78
CA ALA A 299 -32.39 10.09 18.25
C ALA A 299 -31.53 10.58 17.07
N LEU A 300 -31.32 9.74 16.05
CA LEU A 300 -30.55 10.09 14.85
C LEU A 300 -31.19 11.25 14.06
N LYS A 301 -32.54 11.31 13.99
CA LYS A 301 -33.26 12.38 13.28
C LYS A 301 -33.24 13.72 14.02
N GLY A 302 -33.05 13.69 15.35
CA GLY A 302 -32.94 14.90 16.18
C GLY A 302 -31.55 15.54 16.14
N ALA A 303 -30.51 14.80 15.71
CA ALA A 303 -29.17 15.31 15.48
C ALA A 303 -29.12 16.05 14.13
N THR A 304 -29.43 17.35 14.12
CA THR A 304 -29.31 18.20 12.93
C THR A 304 -27.85 18.54 12.64
N ARG A 305 -27.55 18.77 11.35
CA ARG A 305 -26.21 19.00 10.76
C ARG A 305 -25.42 20.19 11.30
N ASP A 306 -26.02 21.03 12.16
CA ASP A 306 -25.42 22.25 12.71
C ASP A 306 -24.57 22.01 13.97
N ASP A 307 -24.59 20.80 14.55
CA ASP A 307 -23.79 20.44 15.73
C ASP A 307 -22.46 19.72 15.39
N ILE A 308 -22.03 19.72 14.13
CA ILE A 308 -20.67 19.25 13.75
C ILE A 308 -19.66 20.34 14.13
N VAL A 309 -19.49 20.57 15.43
CA VAL A 309 -18.25 21.11 15.96
C VAL A 309 -17.19 20.04 15.71
N GLY A 310 -16.12 20.38 15.01
CA GLY A 310 -15.04 19.45 14.69
C GLY A 310 -14.66 18.60 15.90
N TYR A 311 -14.81 17.28 15.76
CA TYR A 311 -14.41 16.33 16.78
C TYR A 311 -12.93 16.57 17.12
N ASN A 312 -12.67 17.10 18.31
CA ASN A 312 -11.33 17.36 18.82
C ASN A 312 -11.07 16.34 19.93
N CYS A 313 -10.23 15.33 19.67
CA CYS A 313 -9.89 14.26 20.62
C CYS A 313 -9.01 14.73 21.80
N VAL A 314 -9.13 15.97 22.25
CA VAL A 314 -8.29 16.56 23.30
C VAL A 314 -8.93 16.44 24.70
N VAL A 315 -10.20 16.03 24.79
CA VAL A 315 -10.90 15.98 26.10
C VAL A 315 -11.55 14.61 26.35
N GLY A 316 -10.73 13.57 26.32
CA GLY A 316 -11.03 12.30 26.98
C GLY A 316 -9.95 12.07 28.03
N GLY A 317 -10.22 12.42 29.29
CA GLY A 317 -9.31 12.21 30.43
C GLY A 317 -9.13 10.74 30.79
N GLY A 318 -8.64 9.93 29.85
CA GLY A 318 -8.27 8.54 30.04
C GLY A 318 -6.75 8.41 30.03
N ALA A 319 -6.18 8.18 31.22
CA ALA A 319 -4.81 7.78 31.50
C ALA A 319 -3.69 8.79 31.18
N ASN A 320 -3.65 9.90 31.93
CA ASN A 320 -2.37 10.46 32.39
C ASN A 320 -2.17 10.01 33.86
N TYR A 321 -1.57 8.84 34.05
CA TYR A 321 -0.86 8.51 35.28
C TYR A 321 0.38 7.68 34.91
N LEU A 322 1.50 8.42 34.84
CA LEU A 322 2.92 8.05 34.83
C LEU A 322 3.45 7.25 33.65
#